data_AF-A0A3M1F2E2-F1
#
_entry.id   AF-A0A3M1F2E2-F1
#
_cell.length_a   1.000
_cell.length_b   1.000
_cell.length_c   1.000
_cell.angle_alpha   90.00
_cell.angle_beta   90.00
_cell.angle_gamma   90.00
#
_symmetry.space_group_name_H-M   'P 1'
#
loop_
_entity.id
_entity.type
_entity.pdbx_description
1 polymer ?
#
loop_
_entity_poly.entity_id
_entity_poly.type
_entity_poly.pdbx_seq_one_letter_code
_entity_poly.pdbx_strand_id
1 'polypeptide(L)'
;MDLPNTDDKGLAYIRSEEEFNRARRKALVQEILSAVSGHNLDLLSFDEVVTRLRLRQTVNRGLQDIPLRQIAGSCGRYTDFTRTFLPRRAGRDKERWRQIYTLAATGKGFPPIEVYKIDQVYFVKDGNHRVSVARELGWETIQAYVTELPTVFTLTPDIEPDRLLIKEECALFLEKTRLHELRPEADIVFTAPGRYNRLLKQIAVHGYYLAKERGEKPSPAEVVTHWYDTFYAPMIARLKASGVMRFFPNRTADDLLAWMVEHQKRLRVDHHLDEVGYTPDVDDFLQHVDELTIWDVAKVEVEAKLKKLLGKETDNAESE
;
A
#
# COMPACT_ATOMS: atom_id res chain seq x y z
N MET A 1 40.14 22.41 29.16
CA MET A 1 40.40 21.33 28.18
C MET A 1 39.97 20.06 28.88
N ASP A 2 38.68 19.72 28.79
CA ASP A 2 38.13 18.58 29.52
C ASP A 2 38.56 17.29 28.81
N LEU A 3 39.47 16.57 29.45
CA LEU A 3 39.78 15.19 29.08
C LEU A 3 38.49 14.37 29.29
N PRO A 4 37.96 13.69 28.26
CA PRO A 4 36.81 12.81 28.46
C PRO A 4 37.17 11.76 29.49
N ASN A 5 36.36 11.62 30.55
CA ASN A 5 36.55 10.64 31.60
C ASN A 5 36.65 9.22 30.99
N THR A 6 37.84 8.66 30.96
CA THR A 6 38.15 7.35 30.35
C THR A 6 37.33 6.22 31.01
N ASP A 7 36.96 6.39 32.28
CA ASP A 7 36.18 5.43 33.05
C ASP A 7 34.74 5.33 32.55
N ASP A 8 34.14 6.45 32.14
CA ASP A 8 32.76 6.51 31.66
C ASP A 8 32.59 5.80 30.30
N LYS A 9 33.58 5.95 29.41
CA LYS A 9 33.61 5.21 28.14
C LYS A 9 33.80 3.70 28.34
N GLY A 10 34.68 3.30 29.25
CA GLY A 10 34.92 1.88 29.55
C GLY A 10 33.65 1.20 30.09
N LEU A 11 32.98 1.86 31.05
CA LEU A 11 31.72 1.39 31.62
C LEU A 11 30.59 1.34 30.58
N ALA A 12 30.46 2.35 29.72
CA ALA A 12 29.48 2.37 28.64
C ALA A 12 29.73 1.23 27.62
N TYR A 13 30.99 0.92 27.31
CA TYR A 13 31.34 -0.18 26.41
C TYR A 13 31.03 -1.56 27.00
N ILE A 14 31.24 -1.76 28.30
CA ILE A 14 30.85 -3.00 28.98
C ILE A 14 29.32 -3.15 28.94
N ARG A 15 28.58 -2.10 29.32
CA ARG A 15 27.11 -2.08 29.27
C ARG A 15 26.56 -2.35 27.86
N SER A 16 27.25 -1.86 26.82
CA SER A 16 26.82 -2.05 25.42
C SER A 16 26.65 -3.52 25.04
N GLU A 17 27.37 -4.45 25.69
CA GLU A 17 27.25 -5.87 25.42
C GLU A 17 25.93 -6.45 25.96
N GLU A 18 25.56 -6.10 27.18
CA GLU A 18 24.30 -6.51 27.80
C GLU A 18 23.11 -5.96 27.01
N GLU A 19 23.21 -4.70 26.59
CA GLU A 19 22.21 -3.99 25.80
C GLU A 19 22.03 -4.60 24.41
N PHE A 20 23.13 -4.95 23.74
CA PHE A 20 23.06 -5.69 22.47
C PHE A 20 22.38 -7.05 22.64
N ASN A 21 22.74 -7.80 23.69
CA ASN A 21 22.12 -9.10 23.98
C ASN A 21 20.62 -8.96 24.31
N ARG A 22 20.22 -7.87 24.97
CA ARG A 22 18.81 -7.53 25.20
C ARG A 22 18.07 -7.25 23.88
N ALA A 23 18.65 -6.44 23.00
CA ALA A 23 18.08 -6.13 21.69
C ALA A 23 17.89 -7.41 20.83
N ARG A 24 18.86 -8.33 20.85
CA ARG A 24 18.74 -9.62 20.14
C ARG A 24 17.66 -10.53 20.72
N ARG A 25 17.51 -10.58 22.05
CA ARG A 25 16.41 -11.34 22.69
C ARG A 25 15.05 -10.80 22.27
N LYS A 26 14.88 -9.47 22.23
CA LYS A 26 13.67 -8.83 21.70
C LYS A 26 13.42 -9.19 20.23
N ALA A 27 14.48 -9.20 19.40
CA ALA A 27 14.38 -9.58 17.99
C ALA A 27 13.86 -11.01 17.82
N LEU A 28 14.40 -11.95 18.59
CA LEU A 28 13.99 -13.36 18.57
C LEU A 28 12.52 -13.53 18.99
N VAL A 29 12.06 -12.82 20.02
CA VAL A 29 10.65 -12.85 20.44
C VAL A 29 9.74 -12.34 19.32
N GLN A 30 10.12 -11.24 18.65
CA GLN A 30 9.38 -10.73 17.50
C GLN A 30 9.32 -11.76 16.38
N GLU A 31 10.44 -12.40 16.02
CA GLU A 31 10.49 -13.45 15.00
C GLU A 31 9.53 -14.62 15.27
N ILE A 32 9.52 -15.12 16.50
CA ILE A 32 8.61 -16.20 16.90
C ILE A 32 7.15 -15.74 16.78
N LEU A 33 6.84 -14.53 17.23
CA LEU A 33 5.49 -13.96 17.12
C LEU A 33 5.06 -13.74 15.66
N SER A 34 5.96 -13.31 14.75
CA SER A 34 5.62 -13.25 13.31
C SER A 34 5.26 -14.60 12.75
N ALA A 35 6.03 -15.63 13.07
CA ALA A 35 5.84 -16.96 12.48
C ALA A 35 4.47 -17.54 12.86
N VAL A 36 3.99 -17.25 14.06
CA VAL A 36 2.67 -17.68 14.55
C VAL A 36 1.53 -16.79 14.00
N SER A 37 1.75 -15.48 13.90
CA SER A 37 0.73 -14.53 13.46
C SER A 37 0.61 -14.39 11.94
N GLY A 38 1.55 -14.94 11.17
CA GLY A 38 1.61 -14.80 9.71
C GLY A 38 1.97 -13.39 9.20
N HIS A 39 2.26 -12.43 10.09
CA HIS A 39 2.62 -11.07 9.72
C HIS A 39 4.11 -10.99 9.35
N ASN A 40 4.41 -10.37 8.20
CA ASN A 40 5.79 -10.15 7.80
C ASN A 40 6.43 -9.05 8.68
N LEU A 41 7.44 -9.44 9.48
CA LEU A 41 8.19 -8.55 10.38
C LEU A 41 9.52 -8.09 9.79
N ASP A 42 9.70 -8.17 8.48
CA ASP A 42 10.84 -7.54 7.81
C ASP A 42 10.61 -6.04 7.64
N LEU A 43 11.72 -5.31 7.48
CA LEU A 43 11.68 -3.91 7.07
C LEU A 43 11.13 -3.79 5.65
N LEU A 44 10.38 -2.72 5.38
CA LEU A 44 9.95 -2.41 4.02
C LEU A 44 11.18 -2.23 3.12
N SER A 45 11.22 -2.96 2.00
CA SER A 45 12.24 -2.79 0.99
C SER A 45 11.97 -1.49 0.23
N PHE A 46 12.92 -0.55 0.28
CA PHE A 46 12.82 0.70 -0.47
C PHE A 46 12.68 0.44 -1.98
N ASP A 47 13.51 -0.45 -2.54
CA ASP A 47 13.53 -0.75 -3.97
C ASP A 47 12.21 -1.36 -4.45
N GLU A 48 11.61 -2.23 -3.63
CA GLU A 48 10.30 -2.82 -3.91
C GLU A 48 9.21 -1.74 -3.94
N VAL A 49 9.17 -0.86 -2.93
CA VAL A 49 8.19 0.23 -2.85
C VAL A 49 8.35 1.20 -4.01
N VAL A 50 9.58 1.63 -4.32
CA VAL A 50 9.85 2.54 -5.44
C VAL A 50 9.45 1.92 -6.78
N THR A 51 9.79 0.65 -6.99
CA THR A 51 9.46 -0.07 -8.23
C THR A 51 7.94 -0.23 -8.40
N ARG A 52 7.26 -0.70 -7.33
CA ARG A 52 5.81 -0.92 -7.34
C ARG A 52 5.02 0.38 -7.51
N LEU A 53 5.45 1.44 -6.85
CA LEU A 53 4.81 2.76 -6.92
C LEU A 53 5.30 3.62 -8.09
N ARG A 54 6.27 3.12 -8.88
CA ARG A 54 6.81 3.77 -10.09
C ARG A 54 7.36 5.17 -9.83
N LEU A 55 7.96 5.38 -8.66
CA LEU A 55 8.50 6.68 -8.25
C LEU A 55 9.84 6.93 -8.94
N ARG A 56 10.01 8.12 -9.54
CA ARG A 56 11.23 8.47 -10.29
C ARG A 56 11.87 9.80 -9.88
N GLN A 57 11.08 10.70 -9.31
CA GLN A 57 11.54 12.03 -8.92
C GLN A 57 12.10 12.01 -7.50
N THR A 58 13.14 12.79 -7.28
CA THR A 58 13.74 12.98 -5.95
C THR A 58 13.88 14.48 -5.65
N VAL A 59 13.70 14.83 -4.39
CA VAL A 59 13.83 16.20 -3.87
C VAL A 59 14.71 16.15 -2.63
N ASN A 60 15.83 16.87 -2.64
CA ASN A 60 16.67 16.99 -1.45
C ASN A 60 15.98 17.92 -0.44
N ARG A 61 15.77 17.42 0.78
CA ARG A 61 15.11 18.14 1.88
C ARG A 61 16.08 18.56 2.98
N GLY A 62 17.37 18.28 2.82
CA GLY A 62 18.43 18.68 3.74
C GLY A 62 18.44 17.91 5.06
N LEU A 63 19.10 18.50 6.06
CA LEU A 63 19.19 17.96 7.42
C LEU A 63 17.93 18.25 8.21
N GLN A 64 17.34 17.23 8.84
CA GLN A 64 16.11 17.33 9.64
C GLN A 64 16.16 16.40 10.85
N ASP A 65 15.47 16.77 11.92
CA ASP A 65 15.10 15.84 13.00
C ASP A 65 13.84 15.08 12.62
N ILE A 66 13.95 13.78 12.40
CA ILE A 66 12.83 12.94 11.95
C ILE A 66 12.33 12.02 13.08
N PRO A 67 11.02 11.72 13.15
CA PRO A 67 10.49 10.79 14.14
C PRO A 67 10.97 9.37 13.90
N LEU A 68 11.56 8.74 14.92
CA LEU A 68 12.03 7.35 14.84
C LEU A 68 10.90 6.38 14.51
N ARG A 69 9.68 6.65 14.97
CA ARG A 69 8.48 5.85 14.66
C ARG A 69 8.09 5.82 13.17
N GLN A 70 8.53 6.81 12.39
CA GLN A 70 8.26 6.90 10.95
C GLN A 70 9.29 6.16 10.09
N ILE A 71 10.38 5.67 10.68
CA ILE A 71 11.39 4.87 9.99
C ILE A 71 10.92 3.41 9.93
N ALA A 72 10.52 2.93 8.75
CA ALA A 72 9.90 1.61 8.59
C ALA A 72 10.59 0.70 7.58
N GLY A 73 11.58 1.21 6.85
CA GLY A 73 12.23 0.48 5.77
C GLY A 73 13.72 0.75 5.64
N SER A 74 14.36 0.03 4.72
CA SER A 74 15.78 0.21 4.40
C SER A 74 16.06 0.00 2.92
N CYS A 75 17.07 0.68 2.39
CA CYS A 75 17.57 0.55 1.00
C CYS A 75 18.49 -0.67 0.81
N GLY A 76 18.73 -1.42 1.89
CA GLY A 76 19.58 -2.59 1.93
C GLY A 76 19.62 -3.13 3.34
N ARG A 77 19.98 -4.40 3.53
CA ARG A 77 20.01 -5.03 4.87
C ARG A 77 18.63 -5.10 5.56
N TYR A 78 17.53 -5.04 4.81
CA TYR A 78 16.16 -5.16 5.35
C TYR A 78 15.91 -6.53 6.02
N THR A 79 16.72 -7.54 5.70
CA THR A 79 16.73 -8.88 6.33
C THR A 79 17.71 -9.02 7.50
N ASP A 80 18.57 -8.03 7.76
CA ASP A 80 19.52 -8.07 8.89
C ASP A 80 18.88 -7.56 10.19
N PHE A 81 17.75 -6.88 10.09
CA PHE A 81 17.03 -6.27 11.20
C PHE A 81 15.55 -6.67 11.20
N THR A 82 14.90 -6.61 12.36
CA THR A 82 13.43 -6.70 12.43
C THR A 82 12.80 -5.39 11.96
N ARG A 83 11.47 -5.39 11.74
CA ARG A 83 10.67 -4.18 11.45
C ARG A 83 10.88 -3.06 12.46
N THR A 84 11.26 -3.40 13.70
CA THR A 84 11.60 -2.41 14.73
C THR A 84 13.09 -2.04 14.77
N PHE A 85 13.89 -2.37 13.76
CA PHE A 85 15.33 -2.15 13.66
C PHE A 85 16.16 -2.91 14.73
N LEU A 86 15.68 -4.04 15.24
CA LEU A 86 16.47 -4.87 16.17
C LEU A 86 17.42 -5.77 15.38
N PRO A 87 18.70 -5.89 15.76
CA PRO A 87 19.68 -6.67 15.02
C PRO A 87 19.38 -8.17 15.12
N ARG A 88 19.32 -8.86 13.97
CA ARG A 88 19.10 -10.31 13.93
C ARG A 88 20.41 -11.09 14.07
N ARG A 89 21.53 -10.54 13.60
CA ARG A 89 22.85 -11.21 13.53
C ARG A 89 23.83 -10.67 14.57
N ALA A 90 24.67 -11.56 15.14
CA ALA A 90 25.68 -11.18 16.12
C ALA A 90 27.02 -10.74 15.53
N GLY A 91 27.53 -11.34 14.46
CA GLY A 91 28.95 -11.23 14.04
C GLY A 91 29.55 -9.81 13.94
N ARG A 92 29.74 -9.30 12.71
CA ARG A 92 30.27 -7.92 12.51
C ARG A 92 29.31 -6.83 13.01
N ASP A 93 28.04 -7.17 13.19
CA ASP A 93 27.00 -6.25 13.62
C ASP A 93 27.06 -5.91 15.11
N LYS A 94 27.49 -6.84 15.98
CA LYS A 94 27.61 -6.59 17.42
C LYS A 94 28.61 -5.49 17.71
N GLU A 95 29.82 -5.61 17.18
CA GLU A 95 30.88 -4.66 17.53
C GLU A 95 30.56 -3.25 17.03
N ARG A 96 30.04 -3.12 15.80
CA ARG A 96 29.59 -1.83 15.26
C ARG A 96 28.44 -1.25 16.07
N TRP A 97 27.47 -2.07 16.48
CA TRP A 97 26.35 -1.64 17.33
C TRP A 97 26.84 -1.14 18.69
N ARG A 98 27.74 -1.88 19.34
CA ARG A 98 28.34 -1.54 20.64
C ARG A 98 29.11 -0.22 20.62
N GLN A 99 29.88 0.01 19.56
CA GLN A 99 30.60 1.27 19.37
C GLN A 99 29.63 2.45 19.26
N ILE A 100 28.57 2.30 18.46
CA ILE A 100 27.53 3.34 18.31
C ILE A 100 26.79 3.58 19.63
N TYR A 101 26.44 2.52 20.35
CA TYR A 101 25.83 2.63 21.68
C TYR A 101 26.72 3.41 22.64
N THR A 102 28.01 3.08 22.68
CA THR A 102 28.99 3.75 23.55
C THR A 102 29.09 5.24 23.23
N LEU A 103 29.11 5.60 21.94
CA LEU A 103 29.13 7.01 21.51
C LEU A 103 27.85 7.76 21.92
N ALA A 104 26.70 7.12 21.76
CA ALA A 104 25.41 7.70 22.11
C ALA A 104 25.23 7.86 23.63
N ALA A 105 25.57 6.82 24.41
CA ALA A 105 25.43 6.79 25.86
C ALA A 105 26.36 7.78 26.57
N THR A 106 27.52 8.08 25.98
CA THR A 106 28.49 9.06 26.53
C THR A 106 28.20 10.51 26.11
N GLY A 107 27.01 10.79 25.57
CA GLY A 107 26.57 12.14 25.22
C GLY A 107 27.25 12.77 24.00
N LYS A 108 28.14 12.03 23.31
CA LYS A 108 28.78 12.50 22.07
C LYS A 108 27.86 12.46 20.86
N GLY A 109 26.75 11.72 20.97
CA GLY A 109 25.86 11.44 19.84
C GLY A 109 26.58 10.67 18.73
N PHE A 110 25.96 10.65 17.56
CA PHE A 110 26.56 10.11 16.33
C PHE A 110 26.15 10.99 15.15
N PRO A 111 26.88 10.94 14.01
CA PRO A 111 26.53 11.73 12.84
C PRO A 111 25.08 11.50 12.38
N PRO A 112 24.47 12.42 11.63
CA PRO A 112 23.16 12.22 11.03
C PRO A 112 23.10 10.98 10.13
N ILE A 113 21.97 10.30 10.10
CA ILE A 113 21.72 9.18 9.18
C ILE A 113 21.36 9.70 7.78
N GLU A 114 21.34 8.82 6.77
CA GLU A 114 20.82 9.15 5.44
C GLU A 114 19.53 8.36 5.20
N VAL A 115 18.47 9.05 4.76
CA VAL A 115 17.17 8.41 4.51
C VAL A 115 16.54 8.88 3.20
N TYR A 116 15.77 7.98 2.58
CA TYR A 116 14.72 8.37 1.66
C TYR A 116 13.40 8.54 2.39
N LYS A 117 12.54 9.44 1.90
CA LYS A 117 11.18 9.67 2.40
C LYS A 117 10.16 9.40 1.28
N ILE A 118 9.13 8.61 1.57
CA ILE A 118 7.96 8.41 0.70
C ILE A 118 6.72 8.64 1.57
N ASP A 119 5.94 9.67 1.26
CA ASP A 119 4.83 10.15 2.10
C ASP A 119 5.24 10.28 3.58
N GLN A 120 4.70 9.46 4.50
CA GLN A 120 5.00 9.55 5.93
C GLN A 120 6.08 8.55 6.39
N VAL A 121 6.69 7.82 5.46
CA VAL A 121 7.61 6.72 5.75
C VAL A 121 9.04 7.07 5.37
N TYR A 122 9.98 6.78 6.27
CA TYR A 122 11.42 6.88 6.02
C TYR A 122 12.06 5.50 5.81
N PHE A 123 12.98 5.47 4.85
CA PHE A 123 13.77 4.31 4.47
C PHE A 123 15.24 4.61 4.68
N VAL A 124 15.92 3.83 5.51
CA VAL A 124 17.32 4.06 5.84
C VAL A 124 18.20 3.71 4.63
N LYS A 125 18.94 4.71 4.14
CA LYS A 125 19.98 4.52 3.12
C LYS A 125 21.31 4.18 3.80
N ASP A 126 21.66 4.92 4.85
CA ASP A 126 22.78 4.60 5.74
C ASP A 126 22.44 4.91 7.20
N GLY A 127 22.95 4.10 8.13
CA GLY A 127 22.76 4.31 9.57
C GLY A 127 21.81 3.34 10.27
N ASN A 128 21.56 2.14 9.71
CA ASN A 128 20.67 1.13 10.33
C ASN A 128 20.99 0.85 11.82
N HIS A 129 22.27 0.68 12.17
CA HIS A 129 22.68 0.49 13.57
C HIS A 129 22.44 1.73 14.44
N ARG A 130 22.55 2.95 13.89
CA ARG A 130 22.26 4.19 14.62
C ARG A 130 20.78 4.30 14.94
N VAL A 131 19.90 3.95 13.99
CA VAL A 131 18.45 3.85 14.24
C VAL A 131 18.15 2.80 15.31
N SER A 132 18.78 1.63 15.23
CA SER A 132 18.64 0.55 16.22
C SER A 132 19.01 1.02 17.63
N VAL A 133 20.19 1.63 17.79
CA VAL A 133 20.67 2.16 19.07
C VAL A 133 19.77 3.28 19.58
N ALA A 134 19.37 4.23 18.73
CA ALA A 134 18.51 5.34 19.12
C ALA A 134 17.17 4.84 19.69
N ARG A 135 16.58 3.80 19.06
CA ARG A 135 15.35 3.16 19.56
C ARG A 135 15.56 2.44 20.89
N GLU A 136 16.67 1.70 21.05
CA GLU A 136 16.96 1.04 22.33
C GLU A 136 17.25 2.03 23.46
N LEU A 137 17.79 3.21 23.14
CA LEU A 137 17.96 4.32 24.08
C LEU A 137 16.68 5.14 24.32
N GLY A 138 15.57 4.80 23.65
CA GLY A 138 14.28 5.45 23.83
C GLY A 138 14.19 6.86 23.25
N TRP A 139 15.03 7.20 22.28
CA TRP A 139 14.94 8.50 21.60
C TRP A 139 13.63 8.59 20.79
N GLU A 140 13.08 9.80 20.70
CA GLU A 140 11.86 10.06 19.90
C GLU A 140 12.20 10.45 18.45
N THR A 141 13.29 11.19 18.28
CA THR A 141 13.77 11.72 17.00
C THR A 141 15.24 11.38 16.75
N ILE A 142 15.66 11.49 15.49
CA ILE A 142 17.04 11.31 15.05
C ILE A 142 17.35 12.28 13.91
N GLN A 143 18.57 12.85 13.90
CA GLN A 143 19.03 13.70 12.80
C GLN A 143 19.26 12.86 11.53
N ALA A 144 18.73 13.34 10.41
CA ALA A 144 18.85 12.68 9.11
C ALA A 144 19.00 13.67 7.96
N TYR A 145 19.83 13.33 6.97
CA TYR A 145 19.75 13.91 5.64
C TYR A 145 18.62 13.23 4.85
N VAL A 146 17.61 14.01 4.46
CA VAL A 146 16.38 13.49 3.86
C VAL A 146 16.36 13.76 2.36
N THR A 147 16.16 12.69 1.57
CA THR A 147 15.81 12.79 0.15
C THR A 147 14.38 12.27 -0.05
N GLU A 148 13.46 13.13 -0.44
CA GLU A 148 12.05 12.77 -0.62
C GLU A 148 11.76 12.32 -2.05
N LEU A 149 10.97 11.27 -2.20
CA LEU A 149 10.36 10.84 -3.45
C LEU A 149 8.87 11.22 -3.36
N PRO A 150 8.44 12.30 -4.05
CA PRO A 150 7.04 12.72 -4.04
C PRO A 150 6.13 11.60 -4.57
N THR A 151 4.98 11.42 -3.93
CA THR A 151 3.99 10.43 -4.29
C THR A 151 2.59 10.98 -4.04
N VAL A 152 1.61 10.56 -4.85
CA VAL A 152 0.18 10.82 -4.61
C VAL A 152 -0.44 9.76 -3.70
N PHE A 153 0.29 8.69 -3.40
CA PHE A 153 -0.18 7.60 -2.55
C PHE A 153 0.13 7.87 -1.09
N THR A 154 -0.89 7.73 -0.22
CA THR A 154 -0.68 7.70 1.23
C THR A 154 0.11 6.45 1.61
N LEU A 155 1.22 6.62 2.31
CA LEU A 155 2.06 5.54 2.81
C LEU A 155 2.31 5.78 4.29
N THR A 156 1.97 4.81 5.13
CA THR A 156 2.19 4.86 6.56
C THR A 156 3.18 3.78 7.01
N PRO A 157 3.91 3.98 8.13
CA PRO A 157 4.91 3.01 8.63
C PRO A 157 4.34 1.61 8.94
N ASP A 158 3.04 1.56 9.25
CA ASP A 158 2.25 0.38 9.58
C ASP A 158 1.60 -0.28 8.35
N ILE A 159 1.86 0.18 7.12
CA ILE A 159 1.21 -0.34 5.92
C ILE A 159 1.38 -1.87 5.77
N GLU A 160 0.26 -2.55 5.56
CA GLU A 160 0.21 -3.99 5.30
C GLU A 160 0.52 -4.30 3.82
N PRO A 161 1.12 -5.48 3.50
CA PRO A 161 1.49 -5.85 2.13
C PRO A 161 0.33 -5.77 1.12
N ASP A 162 -0.87 -6.20 1.51
CA ASP A 162 -2.06 -6.16 0.64
C ASP A 162 -2.46 -4.73 0.26
N ARG A 163 -2.22 -3.76 1.14
CA ARG A 163 -2.48 -2.34 0.86
C ARG A 163 -1.45 -1.77 -0.10
N LEU A 164 -0.21 -2.28 -0.09
CA LEU A 164 0.80 -1.91 -1.07
C LEU A 164 0.45 -2.44 -2.47
N LEU A 165 -0.12 -3.65 -2.56
CA LEU A 165 -0.58 -4.22 -3.84
C LEU A 165 -1.66 -3.37 -4.51
N ILE A 166 -2.65 -2.89 -3.75
CA ILE A 166 -3.69 -1.99 -4.30
C ILE A 166 -3.08 -0.70 -4.85
N LYS A 167 -2.06 -0.15 -4.17
CA LYS A 167 -1.36 1.06 -4.62
C LYS A 167 -0.51 0.82 -5.86
N GLU A 168 0.14 -0.34 -5.96
CA GLU A 168 0.87 -0.78 -7.16
C GLU A 168 -0.07 -0.84 -8.38
N GLU A 169 -1.24 -1.46 -8.21
CA GLU A 169 -2.25 -1.53 -9.27
C GLU A 169 -2.75 -0.15 -9.70
N CYS A 170 -2.96 0.75 -8.72
CA CYS A 170 -3.33 2.14 -9.00
C CYS A 170 -2.22 2.87 -9.79
N ALA A 171 -0.95 2.73 -9.38
CA ALA A 171 0.19 3.32 -10.07
C ALA A 171 0.29 2.85 -11.53
N LEU A 172 0.11 1.54 -11.76
CA LEU A 172 0.03 0.95 -13.10
C LEU A 172 -1.13 1.52 -13.93
N PHE A 173 -2.30 1.68 -13.33
CA PHE A 173 -3.46 2.26 -13.98
C PHE A 173 -3.23 3.72 -14.37
N LEU A 174 -2.70 4.54 -13.46
CA LEU A 174 -2.42 5.95 -13.71
C LEU A 174 -1.32 6.15 -14.75
N GLU A 175 -0.28 5.31 -14.76
CA GLU A 175 0.77 5.35 -15.79
C GLU A 175 0.20 5.02 -17.18
N LYS A 176 -0.65 3.99 -17.28
CA LYS A 176 -1.23 3.56 -18.56
C LYS A 176 -2.29 4.51 -19.10
N THR A 177 -3.12 5.07 -18.22
CA THR A 177 -4.27 5.90 -18.61
C THR A 177 -3.95 7.39 -18.63
N ARG A 178 -2.92 7.82 -17.89
CA ARG A 178 -2.63 9.23 -17.60
C ARG A 178 -3.85 9.99 -17.04
N LEU A 179 -4.79 9.27 -16.38
CA LEU A 179 -6.05 9.87 -15.94
C LEU A 179 -5.82 11.05 -14.98
N HIS A 180 -4.82 10.95 -14.09
CA HIS A 180 -4.44 12.05 -13.18
C HIS A 180 -3.97 13.33 -13.89
N GLU A 181 -3.51 13.25 -15.14
CA GLU A 181 -3.13 14.42 -15.94
C GLU A 181 -4.31 14.92 -16.79
N LEU A 182 -5.08 13.98 -17.33
CA LEU A 182 -6.21 14.27 -18.23
C LEU A 182 -7.45 14.78 -17.47
N ARG A 183 -7.67 14.29 -16.25
CA ARG A 183 -8.78 14.61 -15.34
C ARG A 183 -8.24 14.71 -13.90
N PRO A 184 -7.60 15.82 -13.52
CA PRO A 184 -6.98 15.98 -12.19
C PRO A 184 -7.95 15.86 -11.01
N GLU A 185 -9.24 16.07 -11.26
CA GLU A 185 -10.34 15.89 -10.31
C GLU A 185 -10.74 14.42 -10.10
N ALA A 186 -10.23 13.50 -10.92
CA ALA A 186 -10.56 12.10 -10.83
C ALA A 186 -9.86 11.43 -9.64
N ASP A 187 -10.66 11.03 -8.65
CA ASP A 187 -10.21 10.26 -7.50
C ASP A 187 -10.90 8.89 -7.48
N ILE A 188 -10.19 7.88 -8.01
CA ILE A 188 -10.65 6.48 -8.07
C ILE A 188 -9.98 5.73 -6.94
N VAL A 189 -10.76 5.21 -5.99
CA VAL A 189 -10.21 4.54 -4.81
C VAL A 189 -10.84 3.17 -4.63
N PHE A 190 -10.03 2.10 -4.70
CA PHE A 190 -10.48 0.74 -4.38
C PHE A 190 -9.98 0.28 -3.02
N THR A 191 -10.77 -0.57 -2.36
CA THR A 191 -10.39 -1.21 -1.08
C THR A 191 -10.00 -2.68 -1.24
N ALA A 192 -10.09 -3.23 -2.46
CA ALA A 192 -9.72 -4.60 -2.79
C ALA A 192 -8.77 -4.66 -4.00
N PRO A 193 -7.83 -5.62 -4.03
CA PRO A 193 -6.94 -5.82 -5.16
C PRO A 193 -7.70 -6.35 -6.40
N GLY A 194 -7.07 -6.24 -7.57
CA GLY A 194 -7.55 -6.70 -8.87
C GLY A 194 -8.47 -5.72 -9.61
N ARG A 195 -8.89 -4.63 -8.97
CA ARG A 195 -9.97 -3.76 -9.48
C ARG A 195 -9.48 -2.81 -10.58
N TYR A 196 -8.30 -2.22 -10.45
CA TYR A 196 -7.74 -1.34 -11.48
C TYR A 196 -7.44 -2.08 -12.81
N ASN A 197 -6.97 -3.33 -12.73
CA ASN A 197 -6.77 -4.16 -13.91
C ASN A 197 -8.07 -4.41 -14.69
N ARG A 198 -9.21 -4.42 -14.00
CA ARG A 198 -10.53 -4.53 -14.65
C ARG A 198 -10.95 -3.23 -15.30
N LEU A 199 -10.69 -2.08 -14.67
CA LEU A 199 -10.92 -0.78 -15.32
C LEU A 199 -10.14 -0.66 -16.63
N LEU A 200 -8.89 -1.11 -16.68
CA LEU A 200 -8.11 -1.13 -17.93
C LEU A 200 -8.79 -1.95 -19.03
N LYS A 201 -9.35 -3.13 -18.69
CA LYS A 201 -10.11 -3.95 -19.63
C LYS A 201 -11.38 -3.24 -20.09
N GLN A 202 -12.08 -2.59 -19.16
CA GLN A 202 -13.30 -1.84 -19.46
C GLN A 202 -13.02 -0.66 -20.40
N ILE A 203 -11.96 0.13 -20.15
CA ILE A 203 -11.52 1.22 -21.02
C ILE A 203 -11.20 0.68 -22.42
N ALA A 204 -10.54 -0.47 -22.52
CA ALA A 204 -10.23 -1.08 -23.82
C ALA A 204 -11.50 -1.50 -24.59
N VAL A 205 -12.48 -2.09 -23.90
CA VAL A 205 -13.78 -2.44 -24.48
C VAL A 205 -14.54 -1.18 -24.91
N HIS A 206 -14.56 -0.14 -24.07
CA HIS A 206 -15.16 1.15 -24.37
C HIS A 206 -14.56 1.75 -25.65
N GLY A 207 -13.24 1.76 -25.76
CA GLY A 207 -12.54 2.26 -26.95
C GLY A 207 -12.86 1.49 -28.23
N TYR A 208 -13.07 0.17 -28.13
CA TYR A 208 -13.49 -0.65 -29.27
C TYR A 208 -14.87 -0.25 -29.79
N TYR A 209 -15.85 -0.08 -28.90
CA TYR A 209 -17.20 0.35 -29.30
C TYR A 209 -17.21 1.79 -29.81
N LEU A 210 -16.49 2.70 -29.15
CA LEU A 210 -16.35 4.09 -29.59
C LEU A 210 -15.77 4.17 -31.01
N ALA A 211 -14.78 3.34 -31.33
CA ALA A 211 -14.21 3.26 -32.67
C ALA A 211 -15.21 2.74 -33.71
N LYS A 212 -16.02 1.74 -33.33
CA LYS A 212 -17.04 1.15 -34.20
C LYS A 212 -18.16 2.14 -34.52
N GLU A 213 -18.61 2.91 -33.54
CA GLU A 213 -19.66 3.93 -33.72
C GLU A 213 -19.22 5.08 -34.61
N ARG A 214 -17.97 5.54 -34.44
CA ARG A 214 -17.44 6.70 -35.18
C ARG A 214 -16.84 6.35 -36.54
N GLY A 215 -16.52 5.08 -36.78
CA GLY A 215 -15.84 4.65 -38.00
C GLY A 215 -14.37 5.07 -38.08
N GLU A 216 -13.80 5.61 -37.00
CA GLU A 216 -12.40 6.03 -36.88
C GLU A 216 -11.83 5.55 -35.54
N LYS A 217 -10.52 5.29 -35.49
CA LYS A 217 -9.84 4.85 -34.28
C LYS A 217 -9.52 6.05 -33.35
N PRO A 218 -10.14 6.16 -32.17
CA PRO A 218 -9.88 7.25 -31.23
C PRO A 218 -8.47 7.14 -30.62
N SER A 219 -7.93 8.27 -30.18
CA SER A 219 -6.65 8.26 -29.46
C SER A 219 -6.79 7.60 -28.07
N PRO A 220 -5.71 7.04 -27.48
CA PRO A 220 -5.81 6.47 -26.13
C PRO A 220 -6.30 7.46 -25.07
N ALA A 221 -5.87 8.74 -25.15
CA ALA A 221 -6.31 9.79 -24.23
C ALA A 221 -7.81 10.10 -24.40
N GLU A 222 -8.30 10.09 -25.64
CA GLU A 222 -9.72 10.28 -25.94
C GLU A 222 -10.57 9.12 -25.41
N VAL A 223 -10.15 7.87 -25.60
CA VAL A 223 -10.86 6.71 -25.04
C VAL A 223 -10.98 6.82 -23.52
N VAL A 224 -9.87 7.15 -22.83
CA VAL A 224 -9.84 7.29 -21.37
C VAL A 224 -10.77 8.41 -20.89
N THR A 225 -10.67 9.59 -21.51
CA THR A 225 -11.47 10.76 -21.11
C THR A 225 -12.95 10.56 -21.41
N HIS A 226 -13.29 10.03 -22.59
CA HIS A 226 -14.68 9.71 -22.93
C HIS A 226 -15.26 8.67 -21.97
N TRP A 227 -14.54 7.58 -21.68
CA TRP A 227 -15.00 6.58 -20.73
C TRP A 227 -15.25 7.19 -19.34
N TYR A 228 -14.32 8.05 -18.88
CA TYR A 228 -14.44 8.67 -17.57
C TYR A 228 -15.67 9.60 -17.49
N ASP A 229 -15.81 10.48 -18.49
CA ASP A 229 -16.83 11.54 -18.50
C ASP A 229 -18.24 11.00 -18.77
N THR A 230 -18.38 10.03 -19.68
CA THR A 230 -19.70 9.56 -20.11
C THR A 230 -20.21 8.38 -19.31
N PHE A 231 -19.32 7.59 -18.70
CA PHE A 231 -19.71 6.41 -17.94
C PHE A 231 -19.29 6.49 -16.48
N TYR A 232 -17.99 6.62 -16.19
CA TYR A 232 -17.48 6.38 -14.85
C TYR A 232 -17.93 7.44 -13.83
N ALA A 233 -17.67 8.71 -14.10
CA ALA A 233 -17.99 9.80 -13.18
C ALA A 233 -19.51 9.96 -12.95
N PRO A 234 -20.39 9.91 -13.99
CA PRO A 234 -21.84 9.92 -13.79
C PRO A 234 -22.34 8.78 -12.91
N MET A 235 -21.81 7.56 -13.09
CA MET A 235 -22.15 6.39 -12.27
C MET A 235 -21.77 6.58 -10.81
N ILE A 236 -20.54 7.04 -10.55
CA ILE A 236 -20.08 7.32 -9.18
C ILE A 236 -20.93 8.41 -8.52
N ALA A 237 -21.30 9.46 -9.27
CA ALA A 237 -22.16 10.53 -8.75
C ALA A 237 -23.54 10.00 -8.34
N ARG A 238 -24.16 9.15 -9.17
CA ARG A 238 -25.46 8.52 -8.87
C ARG A 238 -25.39 7.60 -7.67
N LEU A 239 -24.37 6.75 -7.57
CA LEU A 239 -24.17 5.86 -6.41
C LEU A 239 -23.99 6.65 -5.11
N LYS A 240 -23.28 7.77 -5.15
CA LYS A 240 -23.14 8.66 -3.99
C LYS A 240 -24.47 9.33 -3.63
N ALA A 241 -25.24 9.79 -4.63
CA ALA A 241 -26.52 10.49 -4.42
C ALA A 241 -27.66 9.57 -3.94
N SER A 242 -27.68 8.29 -4.31
CA SER A 242 -28.73 7.34 -3.91
C SER A 242 -28.75 7.01 -2.41
N GLY A 243 -27.66 7.32 -1.71
CA GLY A 243 -27.48 6.99 -0.30
C GLY A 243 -27.20 5.50 -0.04
N VAL A 244 -27.01 4.69 -1.09
CA VAL A 244 -26.72 3.24 -0.95
C VAL A 244 -25.42 2.98 -0.18
N MET A 245 -24.48 3.93 -0.20
CA MET A 245 -23.21 3.81 0.51
C MET A 245 -23.35 3.66 2.03
N ARG A 246 -24.48 4.07 2.63
CA ARG A 246 -24.74 3.85 4.07
C ARG A 246 -24.75 2.37 4.49
N PHE A 247 -24.99 1.47 3.54
CA PHE A 247 -24.99 0.02 3.76
C PHE A 247 -23.60 -0.61 3.55
N PHE A 248 -22.62 0.16 3.09
CA PHE A 248 -21.27 -0.29 2.76
C PHE A 248 -20.19 0.58 3.43
N PRO A 249 -20.16 0.68 4.77
CA PRO A 249 -19.33 1.65 5.50
C PRO A 249 -17.81 1.48 5.31
N ASN A 250 -17.36 0.30 4.86
CA ASN A 250 -15.94 -0.02 4.65
C ASN A 250 -15.57 -0.15 3.15
N ARG A 251 -16.44 0.30 2.24
CA ARG A 251 -16.22 0.24 0.78
C ARG A 251 -16.46 1.62 0.16
N THR A 252 -15.86 1.84 -1.00
CA THR A 252 -16.05 3.06 -1.79
C THR A 252 -17.17 2.89 -2.81
N ALA A 253 -17.65 4.01 -3.37
CA ALA A 253 -18.55 3.96 -4.52
C ALA A 253 -17.88 3.28 -5.73
N ASP A 254 -16.55 3.37 -5.85
CA ASP A 254 -15.77 2.72 -6.88
C ASP A 254 -15.82 1.19 -6.72
N ASP A 255 -15.64 0.68 -5.49
CA ASP A 255 -15.79 -0.75 -5.20
C ASP A 255 -17.18 -1.26 -5.58
N LEU A 256 -18.23 -0.49 -5.27
CA LEU A 256 -19.61 -0.84 -5.58
C LEU A 256 -19.84 -0.86 -7.10
N LEU A 257 -19.39 0.17 -7.82
CA LEU A 257 -19.48 0.22 -9.28
C LEU A 257 -18.76 -0.97 -9.92
N ALA A 258 -17.53 -1.27 -9.47
CA ALA A 258 -16.77 -2.40 -9.99
C ALA A 258 -17.44 -3.76 -9.68
N TRP A 259 -18.13 -3.88 -8.55
CA TRP A 259 -18.92 -5.06 -8.22
C TRP A 259 -20.17 -5.18 -9.10
N MET A 260 -20.87 -4.07 -9.35
CA MET A 260 -22.09 -4.06 -10.17
C MET A 260 -21.77 -4.42 -11.62
N VAL A 261 -20.70 -3.87 -12.19
CA VAL A 261 -20.23 -4.23 -13.54
C VAL A 261 -19.85 -5.72 -13.62
N GLU A 262 -19.22 -6.27 -12.58
CA GLU A 262 -18.89 -7.70 -12.52
C GLU A 262 -20.13 -8.60 -12.49
N HIS A 263 -21.19 -8.15 -11.83
CA HIS A 263 -22.41 -8.94 -11.66
C HIS A 263 -23.55 -8.52 -12.59
N GLN A 264 -23.31 -7.59 -13.52
CA GLN A 264 -24.33 -7.00 -14.40
C GLN A 264 -25.12 -8.06 -15.16
N LYS A 265 -24.45 -9.09 -15.71
CA LYS A 265 -25.14 -10.18 -16.43
C LYS A 265 -26.11 -10.93 -15.51
N ARG A 266 -25.71 -11.20 -14.27
CA ARG A 266 -26.55 -11.91 -13.29
C ARG A 266 -27.70 -11.02 -12.81
N LEU A 267 -27.42 -9.76 -12.50
CA LEU A 267 -28.44 -8.77 -12.10
C LEU A 267 -29.52 -8.64 -13.19
N ARG A 268 -29.14 -8.56 -14.46
CA ARG A 268 -30.10 -8.49 -15.57
C ARG A 268 -30.98 -9.73 -15.69
N VAL A 269 -30.39 -10.91 -15.57
CA VAL A 269 -31.10 -12.21 -15.63
C VAL A 269 -32.07 -12.34 -14.45
N ASP A 270 -31.62 -12.04 -13.23
CA ASP A 270 -32.42 -12.18 -12.01
C ASP A 270 -33.58 -11.17 -11.95
N HIS A 271 -33.46 -10.04 -12.65
CA HIS A 271 -34.49 -9.00 -12.74
C HIS A 271 -35.31 -9.03 -14.04
N HIS A 272 -35.16 -10.07 -14.86
CA HIS A 272 -35.91 -10.25 -16.12
C HIS A 272 -35.79 -9.07 -17.11
N LEU A 273 -34.64 -8.39 -17.10
CA LEU A 273 -34.32 -7.27 -17.99
C LEU A 273 -33.39 -7.77 -19.10
N ASP A 274 -33.97 -8.18 -20.24
CA ASP A 274 -33.37 -8.65 -21.50
C ASP A 274 -32.04 -9.43 -21.46
N GLU A 275 -32.01 -10.62 -22.09
CA GLU A 275 -30.87 -11.56 -22.20
C GLU A 275 -29.61 -11.03 -22.92
N VAL A 276 -29.49 -9.73 -23.17
CA VAL A 276 -28.35 -9.14 -23.89
C VAL A 276 -27.20 -8.90 -22.91
N GLY A 277 -26.17 -9.75 -23.00
CA GLY A 277 -24.90 -9.54 -22.32
C GLY A 277 -24.28 -8.20 -22.70
N TYR A 278 -23.76 -7.49 -21.69
CA TYR A 278 -23.07 -6.19 -21.77
C TYR A 278 -23.76 -5.20 -22.73
N THR A 279 -24.68 -4.37 -22.22
CA THR A 279 -25.18 -3.29 -23.07
C THR A 279 -24.08 -2.24 -23.25
N PRO A 280 -23.67 -1.95 -24.50
CA PRO A 280 -22.76 -0.85 -24.79
C PRO A 280 -23.44 0.51 -24.58
N ASP A 281 -24.76 0.51 -24.41
CA ASP A 281 -25.55 1.70 -24.11
C ASP A 281 -25.45 2.04 -22.62
N VAL A 282 -24.73 3.12 -22.34
CA VAL A 282 -24.56 3.65 -21.00
C VAL A 282 -25.91 4.11 -20.43
N ASP A 283 -26.83 4.61 -21.25
CA ASP A 283 -28.14 5.06 -20.80
C ASP A 283 -29.04 3.88 -20.38
N ASP A 284 -28.96 2.75 -21.09
CA ASP A 284 -29.62 1.50 -20.70
C ASP A 284 -29.07 0.94 -19.38
N PHE A 285 -27.74 0.94 -19.20
CA PHE A 285 -27.15 0.55 -17.93
C PHE A 285 -27.50 1.53 -16.80
N LEU A 286 -27.57 2.84 -17.09
CA LEU A 286 -27.96 3.86 -16.11
C LEU A 286 -29.42 3.71 -15.70
N GLN A 287 -30.33 3.47 -16.64
CA GLN A 287 -31.73 3.19 -16.34
C GLN A 287 -31.88 1.93 -15.49
N HIS A 288 -31.15 0.87 -15.84
CA HIS A 288 -31.11 -0.35 -15.03
C HIS A 288 -30.63 -0.10 -13.59
N VAL A 289 -29.58 0.71 -13.43
CA VAL A 289 -29.04 1.05 -12.10
C VAL A 289 -30.03 1.88 -11.28
N ASP A 290 -30.75 2.80 -11.91
CA ASP A 290 -31.78 3.60 -11.25
C ASP A 290 -32.97 2.72 -10.79
N GLU A 291 -33.22 1.59 -11.45
CA GLU A 291 -34.26 0.61 -11.09
C GLU A 291 -33.83 -0.41 -10.03
N LEU A 292 -32.52 -0.59 -9.80
CA LEU A 292 -31.99 -1.54 -8.81
C LEU A 292 -32.26 -1.07 -7.37
N THR A 293 -32.89 -1.93 -6.58
CA THR A 293 -33.07 -1.71 -5.15
C THR A 293 -31.84 -2.19 -4.36
N ILE A 294 -31.72 -1.70 -3.12
CA ILE A 294 -30.66 -2.15 -2.19
C ILE A 294 -30.75 -3.68 -1.95
N TRP A 295 -31.96 -4.25 -2.01
CA TRP A 295 -32.18 -5.69 -1.81
C TRP A 295 -31.65 -6.51 -2.98
N ASP A 296 -31.67 -5.96 -4.19
CA ASP A 296 -31.20 -6.62 -5.40
C ASP A 296 -29.68 -6.80 -5.37
N VAL A 297 -28.98 -5.73 -4.97
CA VAL A 297 -27.54 -5.74 -4.72
C VAL A 297 -27.17 -6.70 -3.57
N ALA A 298 -27.92 -6.65 -2.47
CA ALA A 298 -27.65 -7.49 -1.30
C ALA A 298 -27.89 -8.99 -1.56
N LYS A 299 -28.95 -9.34 -2.29
CA LYS A 299 -29.30 -10.74 -2.62
C LYS A 299 -28.20 -11.40 -3.44
N VAL A 300 -27.72 -10.71 -4.47
CA VAL A 300 -26.65 -11.18 -5.37
C VAL A 300 -25.32 -11.39 -4.62
N GLU A 301 -25.01 -10.55 -3.62
CA GLU A 301 -23.83 -10.69 -2.75
C GLU A 301 -23.97 -11.86 -1.77
N VAL A 302 -25.15 -12.02 -1.15
CA VAL A 302 -25.44 -13.12 -0.21
C VAL A 302 -25.40 -14.47 -0.93
N GLU A 303 -26.03 -14.57 -2.10
CA GLU A 303 -26.00 -15.79 -2.92
C GLU A 303 -24.58 -16.12 -3.41
N ALA A 304 -23.77 -15.12 -3.79
CA ALA A 304 -22.37 -15.34 -4.17
C ALA A 304 -21.53 -15.87 -3.00
N LYS A 305 -21.71 -15.30 -1.79
CA LYS A 305 -21.02 -15.76 -0.58
C LYS A 305 -21.47 -17.16 -0.18
N LEU A 306 -22.77 -17.45 -0.20
CA LEU A 306 -23.32 -18.77 0.09
C LEU A 306 -22.79 -19.81 -0.90
N LYS A 307 -22.78 -19.52 -2.21
CA LYS A 307 -22.24 -20.43 -3.23
C LYS A 307 -20.73 -20.68 -3.07
N LYS A 308 -19.97 -19.66 -2.64
CA LYS A 308 -18.53 -19.80 -2.35
C LYS A 308 -18.25 -20.60 -1.06
N LEU A 309 -19.16 -20.54 -0.09
CA LEU A 309 -19.09 -21.34 1.14
C LEU A 309 -19.50 -22.79 0.88
N LEU A 310 -20.59 -23.01 0.14
CA LEU A 310 -21.11 -24.34 -0.19
C LEU A 310 -20.27 -25.06 -1.26
N GLY A 311 -19.68 -24.32 -2.20
CA GLY A 311 -18.78 -24.87 -3.23
C GLY A 311 -17.36 -25.18 -2.74
N LYS A 312 -17.04 -24.91 -1.47
CA LYS A 312 -15.79 -25.36 -0.84
C LYS A 312 -15.89 -26.75 -0.20
N GLU A 313 -17.08 -27.33 -0.09
CA GLU A 313 -17.28 -28.67 0.48
C GLU A 313 -17.26 -29.81 -0.57
N THR A 314 -17.27 -29.50 -1.87
CA THR A 314 -17.42 -30.54 -2.91
C THR A 314 -16.13 -31.02 -3.58
N ASP A 315 -14.94 -30.51 -3.22
CA ASP A 315 -13.67 -30.92 -3.84
C ASP A 315 -12.87 -31.96 -3.04
N ASN A 316 -13.48 -32.66 -2.07
CA ASN A 316 -12.77 -33.68 -1.28
C ASN A 316 -13.51 -35.01 -1.09
N ALA A 317 -14.38 -35.36 -2.03
CA ALA A 317 -15.07 -36.65 -2.03
C ALA A 317 -15.26 -37.18 -3.45
N GLU A 318 -14.16 -37.44 -4.17
CA GLU A 318 -14.13 -38.41 -5.27
C GLU A 318 -12.66 -38.75 -5.61
N SER A 319 -12.06 -39.54 -4.73
CA SER A 319 -10.91 -40.37 -5.06
C SER A 319 -10.93 -41.62 -4.16
N GLU A 320 -11.77 -42.58 -4.56
CA GLU A 320 -11.52 -44.01 -4.35
C GLU A 320 -11.67 -44.73 -5.69
#